data_AF-N8X539-F1
#
_entry.id   AF-N8X539-F1
#
_cell.length_a   1.000
_cell.length_b   1.000
_cell.length_c   1.000
_cell.angle_alpha   90.00
_cell.angle_beta   90.00
_cell.angle_gamma   90.00
#
_symmetry.space_group_name_H-M   'P 1'
#
loop_
_entity.id
_entity.type
_entity.pdbx_description
1 polymer ?
#
loop_
_entity_poly.entity_id
_entity_poly.type
_entity_poly.pdbx_seq_one_letter_code
_entity_poly.pdbx_strand_id
1 'polypeptide(L)'
;MMKALSSQKGIGMMEVLVALILLSIGVLGFAMLQMRAMEASLDASKRIQAMSLARDLSERMRANNQGLAKNITIKVNDVDQVVDAYANAFAGRTYATTYSAKCNNTTKCSSQKFAEEDVNQILYKAFLNGMKTAISDCPGNMTRSRYCVYVAWDETEPTNSDSTNSCTKGGSYNKDSKCIILETY
;
A
#
# COMPACT_ATOMS: atom_id res chain seq x y z
N MET A 1 -24.43 40.63 -61.75
CA MET A 1 -23.88 39.82 -60.64
C MET A 1 -24.67 40.19 -59.38
N MET A 2 -25.69 39.41 -59.02
CA MET A 2 -26.56 39.70 -57.86
C MET A 2 -26.36 38.57 -56.85
N LYS A 3 -25.82 38.91 -55.67
CA LYS A 3 -25.59 37.96 -54.59
C LYS A 3 -26.91 37.76 -53.87
N ALA A 4 -27.50 36.58 -53.96
CA ALA A 4 -28.71 36.25 -53.21
C ALA A 4 -28.40 36.32 -51.71
N LEU A 5 -29.14 37.17 -50.98
CA LEU A 5 -29.08 37.25 -49.53
C LEU A 5 -29.78 36.00 -48.96
N SER A 6 -29.00 35.17 -48.25
CA SER A 6 -29.50 34.00 -47.54
C SER A 6 -30.53 34.41 -46.48
N SER A 7 -31.71 33.80 -46.52
CA SER A 7 -32.76 34.00 -45.51
C SER A 7 -32.35 33.32 -44.21
N GLN A 8 -32.19 34.10 -43.14
CA GLN A 8 -31.88 33.59 -41.81
C GLN A 8 -33.12 32.87 -41.26
N LYS A 9 -33.10 31.54 -41.24
CA LYS A 9 -34.11 30.76 -40.51
C LYS A 9 -33.86 30.97 -39.02
N GLY A 10 -34.78 31.67 -38.35
CA GLY A 10 -34.75 31.82 -36.89
C GLY A 10 -34.80 30.46 -36.20
N ILE A 11 -34.12 30.35 -35.06
CA ILE A 11 -34.12 29.14 -34.24
C ILE A 11 -35.48 29.05 -33.54
N GLY A 12 -36.18 27.93 -33.67
CA GLY A 12 -37.44 27.72 -32.96
C GLY A 12 -37.20 27.56 -31.46
N MET A 13 -38.06 28.12 -30.59
CA MET A 13 -37.89 27.97 -29.13
C MET A 13 -37.86 26.50 -28.68
N MET A 14 -38.55 25.60 -29.39
CA MET A 14 -38.52 24.15 -29.13
C MET A 14 -37.14 23.54 -29.42
N GLU A 15 -36.44 24.02 -30.45
CA GLU A 15 -35.12 23.52 -30.83
C GLU A 15 -34.08 23.83 -29.75
N VAL A 16 -34.12 25.04 -29.19
CA VAL A 16 -33.27 25.45 -28.06
C VAL A 16 -33.58 24.60 -26.82
N LEU A 17 -34.86 24.38 -26.51
CA LEU A 17 -35.27 23.59 -25.35
C LEU A 17 -34.79 22.14 -25.45
N VAL A 18 -34.93 21.51 -26.63
CA VAL A 18 -34.41 20.15 -26.87
C VAL A 18 -32.88 20.13 -26.79
N ALA A 19 -32.18 21.10 -27.37
CA ALA A 19 -30.72 21.19 -27.29
C ALA A 19 -30.22 21.30 -25.85
N LEU A 20 -30.89 22.10 -25.01
CA LEU A 20 -30.55 22.23 -23.59
C LEU A 20 -30.79 20.95 -22.79
N ILE A 21 -31.86 20.20 -23.10
CA ILE A 21 -32.12 18.90 -22.48
C ILE A 21 -31.02 17.90 -22.84
N LEU A 22 -30.68 17.80 -24.14
CA LEU A 22 -29.63 16.88 -24.60
C LEU A 22 -28.27 17.21 -24.00
N LEU A 23 -27.92 18.51 -23.94
CA LEU A 23 -26.70 18.97 -23.29
C LEU A 23 -26.68 18.57 -21.81
N SER A 24 -27.79 18.80 -21.11
CA SER A 24 -27.90 18.50 -19.68
C SER A 24 -27.69 17.01 -19.39
N ILE A 25 -28.29 16.13 -20.19
CA ILE A 25 -28.09 14.67 -20.10
C ILE A 25 -26.63 14.31 -20.39
N GLY A 26 -26.02 14.92 -21.41
CA GLY A 26 -24.61 14.71 -21.77
C GLY A 26 -23.65 15.10 -20.64
N VAL A 27 -23.87 16.25 -20.00
CA VAL A 27 -23.04 16.73 -18.88
C VAL A 27 -23.19 15.84 -17.65
N LEU A 28 -24.41 15.40 -17.31
CA LEU A 28 -24.63 14.46 -16.20
C LEU A 28 -23.94 13.12 -16.44
N GLY A 29 -24.00 12.61 -17.68
CA GLY A 29 -23.28 11.39 -18.08
C GLY A 29 -21.76 11.54 -17.93
N PHE A 30 -21.21 12.66 -18.41
CA PHE A 30 -19.78 12.96 -18.27
C PHE A 30 -19.35 13.09 -16.80
N ALA A 31 -20.15 13.76 -15.96
CA ALA A 31 -19.86 13.90 -14.53
C ALA A 31 -19.79 12.54 -13.81
N MET A 32 -20.70 11.60 -14.13
CA MET A 32 -20.63 10.25 -13.57
C MET A 32 -19.35 9.51 -13.98
N LEU A 33 -18.94 9.63 -15.23
CA LEU A 33 -17.68 9.03 -15.71
C LEU A 33 -16.47 9.66 -15.01
N GLN A 34 -16.48 10.97 -14.79
CA GLN A 34 -15.42 11.67 -14.07
C GLN A 34 -15.27 11.16 -12.63
N MET A 35 -16.38 10.93 -11.91
CA MET A 35 -16.33 10.35 -10.56
C MET A 35 -15.69 8.97 -10.55
N ARG A 36 -16.08 8.08 -11.47
CA ARG A 36 -15.48 6.73 -11.58
C ARG A 36 -14.00 6.79 -11.92
N ALA A 37 -13.61 7.70 -12.81
CA ALA A 37 -12.21 7.90 -13.16
C ALA A 37 -11.38 8.39 -11.95
N MET A 38 -11.95 9.26 -11.12
CA MET A 38 -11.32 9.74 -9.90
C MET A 38 -11.13 8.60 -8.87
N GLU A 39 -12.16 7.78 -8.64
CA GLU A 39 -12.06 6.61 -7.74
C GLU A 39 -10.96 5.64 -8.19
N ALA A 40 -10.92 5.33 -9.49
CA ALA A 40 -9.87 4.47 -10.06
C ALA A 40 -8.47 5.10 -9.90
N SER A 41 -8.35 6.41 -10.05
CA SER A 41 -7.08 7.13 -9.85
C SER A 41 -6.63 7.12 -8.39
N LEU A 42 -7.57 7.23 -7.44
CA LEU A 42 -7.27 7.14 -6.01
C LEU A 42 -6.81 5.72 -5.62
N ASP A 43 -7.47 4.66 -6.11
CA ASP A 43 -7.04 3.29 -5.86
C ASP A 43 -5.65 3.01 -6.47
N ALA A 44 -5.41 3.48 -7.69
CA ALA A 44 -4.09 3.38 -8.33
C ALA A 44 -3.00 4.11 -7.53
N SER A 45 -3.30 5.30 -7.00
CA SER A 45 -2.37 6.04 -6.14
C SER A 45 -2.06 5.28 -4.84
N LYS A 46 -3.08 4.70 -4.18
CA LYS A 46 -2.88 3.86 -2.98
C LYS A 46 -2.01 2.64 -3.31
N ARG A 47 -2.21 1.98 -4.46
CA ARG A 47 -1.36 0.87 -4.91
C ARG A 47 0.10 1.29 -5.09
N ILE A 48 0.36 2.44 -5.71
CA ILE A 48 1.71 2.97 -5.90
C ILE A 48 2.37 3.26 -4.54
N GLN A 49 1.66 3.92 -3.64
CA GLN A 49 2.14 4.20 -2.28
C GLN A 49 2.44 2.92 -1.50
N ALA A 50 1.56 1.91 -1.59
CA ALA A 50 1.75 0.62 -0.95
C ALA A 50 2.98 -0.12 -1.50
N MET A 51 3.15 -0.13 -2.83
CA MET A 51 4.34 -0.69 -3.48
C MET A 51 5.62 0.04 -3.05
N SER A 52 5.58 1.37 -2.96
CA SER A 52 6.73 2.16 -2.50
C SER A 52 7.09 1.83 -1.06
N LEU A 53 6.10 1.66 -0.19
CA LEU A 53 6.32 1.30 1.22
C LEU A 53 6.88 -0.12 1.37
N ALA A 54 6.35 -1.07 0.60
CA ALA A 54 6.84 -2.44 0.56
C ALA A 54 8.30 -2.49 0.08
N ARG A 55 8.62 -1.75 -0.99
CA ARG A 55 9.99 -1.65 -1.52
C ARG A 55 10.94 -0.97 -0.54
N ASP A 56 10.53 0.11 0.13
CA ASP A 56 11.34 0.78 1.17
C ASP A 56 11.71 -0.20 2.29
N LEU A 57 10.74 -0.97 2.80
CA LEU A 57 11.02 -1.99 3.82
C LEU A 57 11.93 -3.10 3.27
N SER A 58 11.66 -3.62 2.07
CA SER A 58 12.47 -4.69 1.47
C SER A 58 13.92 -4.26 1.29
N GLU A 59 14.18 -3.05 0.80
CA GLU A 59 15.55 -2.56 0.62
C GLU A 59 16.26 -2.35 1.97
N ARG A 60 15.54 -1.93 3.01
CA ARG A 60 16.08 -1.85 4.39
C ARG A 60 16.44 -3.23 4.95
N MET A 61 15.55 -4.20 4.78
CA MET A 61 15.80 -5.59 5.18
C MET A 61 17.03 -6.16 4.48
N ARG A 62 17.21 -5.86 3.19
CA ARG A 62 18.40 -6.26 2.42
C ARG A 62 19.67 -5.55 2.87
N ALA A 63 19.59 -4.26 3.21
CA ALA A 63 20.70 -3.52 3.80
C ALA A 63 21.13 -4.10 5.15
N ASN A 64 20.19 -4.67 5.91
CA ASN A 64 20.42 -5.39 7.16
C ASN A 64 20.37 -6.92 6.97
N ASN A 65 21.22 -7.45 6.09
CA ASN A 65 21.26 -8.87 5.76
C ASN A 65 21.45 -9.79 6.99
N GLN A 66 22.11 -9.33 8.05
CA GLN A 66 22.19 -10.08 9.30
C GLN A 66 20.82 -10.23 9.95
N GLY A 67 20.06 -9.13 10.10
CA GLY A 67 18.69 -9.18 10.64
C GLY A 67 17.72 -10.00 9.79
N LEU A 68 17.97 -10.08 8.47
CA LEU A 68 17.17 -10.85 7.52
C LEU A 68 17.31 -12.37 7.70
N ALA A 69 18.39 -12.87 8.30
CA ALA A 69 18.68 -14.30 8.43
C ALA A 69 17.71 -15.08 9.36
N LYS A 70 16.78 -14.38 10.04
CA LYS A 70 15.78 -14.90 11.01
C LYS A 70 16.35 -15.60 12.25
N ASN A 71 17.67 -15.68 12.38
CA ASN A 71 18.35 -16.45 13.42
C ASN A 71 19.56 -15.71 14.01
N ILE A 72 19.44 -14.39 14.21
CA ILE A 72 20.53 -13.63 14.81
C ILE A 72 20.71 -14.01 16.28
N THR A 73 21.96 -14.17 16.70
CA THR A 73 22.28 -14.39 18.12
C THR A 73 22.44 -13.05 18.81
N ILE A 74 21.63 -12.82 19.85
CA ILE A 74 21.72 -11.65 20.72
C ILE A 74 22.02 -12.11 22.15
N LYS A 75 22.70 -11.27 22.92
CA LYS A 75 22.93 -11.51 24.34
C LYS A 75 21.84 -10.84 25.15
N VAL A 76 21.04 -11.64 25.86
CA VAL A 76 20.02 -11.16 26.81
C VAL A 76 20.40 -11.72 28.18
N ASN A 77 20.74 -10.85 29.13
CA ASN A 77 21.18 -11.24 30.47
C ASN A 77 22.33 -12.28 30.46
N ASP A 78 23.35 -12.05 29.62
CA ASP A 78 24.50 -12.96 29.40
C ASP A 78 24.18 -14.35 28.83
N VAL A 79 22.94 -14.57 28.37
CA VAL A 79 22.54 -15.78 27.65
C VAL A 79 22.41 -15.47 26.15
N ASP A 80 23.00 -16.32 25.32
CA ASP A 80 22.83 -16.27 23.87
C ASP A 80 21.42 -16.73 23.50
N GLN A 81 20.65 -15.85 22.87
CA GLN A 81 19.31 -16.13 22.36
C GLN A 81 19.27 -15.93 20.85
N VAL A 82 18.64 -16.88 20.16
CA VAL A 82 18.41 -16.79 18.71
C VAL A 82 17.07 -16.11 18.49
N VAL A 83 17.07 -15.01 17.74
CA VAL A 83 15.87 -14.22 17.48
C VAL A 83 15.71 -13.87 16.01
N ASP A 84 14.45 -13.70 15.61
CA ASP A 84 14.08 -13.07 14.35
C ASP A 84 14.01 -11.54 14.58
N ALA A 85 14.95 -10.81 13.99
CA ALA A 85 15.06 -9.36 14.21
C ALA A 85 13.82 -8.59 13.73
N TYR A 86 13.34 -8.90 12.53
CA TYR A 86 12.26 -8.16 11.89
C TYR A 86 10.89 -8.61 12.40
N ALA A 87 10.65 -9.90 12.59
CA ALA A 87 9.37 -10.37 13.15
C ALA A 87 9.16 -9.85 14.58
N ASN A 88 10.22 -9.86 15.41
CA ASN A 88 10.15 -9.29 16.75
C ASN A 88 10.02 -7.76 16.73
N ALA A 89 10.62 -7.08 15.75
CA ALA A 89 10.44 -5.66 15.58
C ALA A 89 8.98 -5.29 15.24
N PHE A 90 8.29 -6.09 14.41
CA PHE A 90 6.86 -5.88 14.16
C PHE A 90 6.02 -6.17 15.42
N ALA A 91 6.30 -7.28 16.13
CA ALA A 91 5.58 -7.68 17.34
C ALA A 91 4.03 -7.66 17.16
N GLY A 92 3.55 -8.07 15.98
CA GLY A 92 2.12 -8.07 15.63
C GLY A 92 1.52 -6.69 15.35
N ARG A 93 2.29 -5.60 15.44
CA ARG A 93 1.84 -4.26 15.07
C ARG A 93 1.73 -4.14 13.57
N THR A 94 0.66 -3.49 13.10
CA THR A 94 0.45 -3.23 11.67
C THR A 94 0.63 -1.76 11.29
N TYR A 95 0.67 -0.87 12.28
CA TYR A 95 1.01 0.53 12.14
C TYR A 95 1.52 1.09 13.48
N ALA A 96 2.06 2.30 13.46
CA ALA A 96 2.45 3.03 14.66
C ALA A 96 2.02 4.49 14.52
N THR A 97 1.30 5.02 15.50
CA THR A 97 0.81 6.41 15.47
C THR A 97 1.88 7.43 15.84
N THR A 98 2.96 6.98 16.47
CA THR A 98 4.09 7.80 16.91
C THR A 98 5.38 7.09 16.58
N TYR A 99 6.41 7.86 16.24
CA TYR A 99 7.75 7.34 15.99
C TYR A 99 8.80 8.33 16.50
N SER A 100 9.85 7.77 17.12
CA SER A 100 11.03 8.51 17.58
C SER A 100 12.27 7.73 17.14
N ALA A 101 13.19 8.38 16.41
CA ALA A 101 14.43 7.76 15.96
C ALA A 101 15.31 7.36 17.16
N LYS A 102 15.63 6.07 17.30
CA LYS A 102 16.43 5.57 18.43
C LYS A 102 17.88 5.26 18.07
N CYS A 103 18.21 5.05 16.79
CA CYS A 103 19.57 4.70 16.35
C CYS A 103 20.45 5.87 15.88
N ASN A 104 19.98 7.13 15.90
CA ASN A 104 20.70 8.26 15.29
C ASN A 104 21.93 8.79 16.07
N ASN A 105 22.14 8.43 17.34
CA ASN A 105 23.25 8.94 18.16
C ASN A 105 23.88 7.87 19.08
N THR A 106 23.75 6.59 18.71
CA THR A 106 24.28 5.47 19.50
C THR A 106 25.43 4.79 18.78
N THR A 107 26.53 4.55 19.51
CA THR A 107 27.80 4.00 19.01
C THR A 107 27.69 2.56 18.46
N LYS A 108 26.57 1.86 18.68
CA LYS A 108 26.28 0.52 18.14
C LYS A 108 24.77 0.32 17.91
N CYS A 109 24.29 0.50 16.68
CA CYS A 109 22.98 -0.02 16.28
C CYS A 109 23.17 -1.48 15.84
N SER A 110 22.93 -2.43 16.75
CA SER A 110 22.99 -3.86 16.40
C SER A 110 21.97 -4.18 15.31
N SER A 111 22.15 -5.28 14.59
CA SER A 111 21.23 -5.71 13.52
C SER A 111 19.76 -5.86 14.01
N GLN A 112 19.57 -6.18 15.30
CA GLN A 112 18.26 -6.16 15.96
C GLN A 112 17.71 -4.73 16.11
N LYS A 113 18.51 -3.79 16.65
CA LYS A 113 18.07 -2.40 16.84
C LYS A 113 17.86 -1.67 15.52
N PHE A 114 18.61 -2.04 14.49
CA PHE A 114 18.40 -1.55 13.14
C PHE A 114 17.06 -2.04 12.58
N ALA A 115 16.72 -3.32 12.75
CA ALA A 115 15.41 -3.84 12.37
C ALA A 115 14.25 -3.17 13.15
N GLU A 116 14.40 -2.96 14.46
CA GLU A 116 13.42 -2.22 15.26
C GLU A 116 13.19 -0.80 14.71
N GLU A 117 14.27 -0.10 14.35
CA GLU A 117 14.22 1.24 13.79
C GLU A 117 13.54 1.28 12.41
N ASP A 118 13.93 0.40 11.50
CA ASP A 118 13.33 0.26 10.17
C ASP A 118 11.83 0.00 10.25
N VAL A 119 11.43 -0.97 11.08
CA VAL A 119 10.02 -1.33 11.24
C VAL A 119 9.24 -0.18 11.85
N ASN A 120 9.77 0.51 12.87
CA ASN A 120 9.07 1.65 13.46
C ASN A 120 8.89 2.80 12.45
N GLN A 121 9.88 3.08 11.60
CA GLN A 121 9.74 4.06 10.52
C GLN A 121 8.66 3.65 9.51
N ILE A 122 8.68 2.38 9.08
CA ILE A 122 7.72 1.86 8.10
C ILE A 122 6.30 1.83 8.68
N LEU A 123 6.11 1.40 9.93
CA LEU A 123 4.82 1.39 10.61
C LEU A 123 4.25 2.81 10.78
N TYR A 124 5.10 3.80 11.02
CA TYR A 124 4.68 5.20 11.09
C TYR A 124 4.32 5.77 9.71
N LYS A 125 5.12 5.48 8.69
CA LYS A 125 4.78 5.83 7.30
C LYS A 125 3.48 5.15 6.85
N ALA A 126 3.24 3.90 7.26
CA ALA A 126 1.99 3.20 6.99
C ALA A 126 0.80 3.97 7.58
N PHE A 127 0.88 4.33 8.86
CA PHE A 127 -0.14 5.13 9.55
C PHE A 127 -0.47 6.44 8.82
N LEU A 128 0.56 7.21 8.44
CA LEU A 128 0.37 8.50 7.74
C LEU A 128 -0.35 8.36 6.39
N ASN A 129 -0.18 7.21 5.71
CA ASN A 129 -0.82 6.94 4.42
C ASN A 129 -2.13 6.14 4.55
N GLY A 130 -2.63 5.92 5.77
CA GLY A 130 -3.83 5.11 6.01
C GLY A 130 -3.65 3.63 5.63
N MET A 131 -2.44 3.12 5.77
CA MET A 131 -2.06 1.75 5.42
C MET A 131 -1.66 0.95 6.65
N LYS A 132 -1.74 -0.37 6.51
CA LYS A 132 -1.32 -1.38 7.46
C LYS A 132 -0.20 -2.21 6.83
N THR A 133 0.90 -2.44 7.53
CA THR A 133 2.01 -3.26 7.06
C THR A 133 2.30 -4.41 8.00
N ALA A 134 2.70 -5.54 7.44
CA ALA A 134 3.20 -6.66 8.23
C ALA A 134 4.18 -7.48 7.40
N ILE A 135 4.89 -8.37 8.08
CA ILE A 135 5.70 -9.39 7.42
C ILE A 135 5.23 -10.77 7.87
N SER A 136 5.33 -11.74 6.97
CA SER A 136 5.19 -13.16 7.32
C SER A 136 6.20 -13.98 6.54
N ASP A 137 6.34 -15.25 6.91
CA ASP A 137 6.97 -16.22 6.03
C ASP A 137 6.18 -16.30 4.72
N CYS A 138 6.90 -16.30 3.60
CA CYS A 138 6.27 -16.53 2.32
C CYS A 138 5.80 -17.99 2.22
N PRO A 139 4.60 -18.24 1.67
CA PRO A 139 4.09 -19.59 1.44
C PRO A 139 4.94 -20.31 0.38
N GLY A 140 5.25 -21.58 0.63
CA GLY A 140 6.03 -22.43 -0.27
C GLY A 140 7.04 -23.29 0.48
N ASN A 141 7.29 -24.51 0.02
CA ASN A 141 8.31 -25.38 0.61
C ASN A 141 9.69 -24.97 0.08
N MET A 142 10.37 -24.07 0.78
CA MET A 142 11.59 -23.43 0.29
C MET A 142 12.73 -23.58 1.28
N THR A 143 13.91 -23.95 0.77
CA THR A 143 15.13 -24.20 1.55
C THR A 143 15.75 -22.92 2.15
N ARG A 144 15.23 -21.74 1.81
CA ARG A 144 15.68 -20.45 2.31
C ARG A 144 14.51 -19.67 2.88
N SER A 145 14.69 -19.17 4.10
CA SER A 145 13.72 -18.33 4.79
C SER A 145 13.61 -16.96 4.11
N ARG A 146 12.49 -16.70 3.44
CA ARG A 146 12.17 -15.41 2.80
C ARG A 146 11.04 -14.73 3.56
N TYR A 147 10.98 -13.40 3.52
CA TYR A 147 9.82 -12.68 4.04
C TYR A 147 8.93 -12.19 2.92
N CYS A 148 7.64 -12.22 3.18
CA CYS A 148 6.64 -11.55 2.39
C CYS A 148 6.22 -10.31 3.15
N VAL A 149 6.49 -9.15 2.57
CA VAL A 149 6.05 -7.84 3.06
C VAL A 149 4.64 -7.60 2.54
N TYR A 150 3.69 -7.51 3.45
CA TYR A 150 2.31 -7.18 3.16
C TYR A 150 2.08 -5.70 3.45
N VAL A 151 1.46 -5.01 2.50
CA VAL A 151 0.94 -3.66 2.69
C VAL A 151 -0.52 -3.65 2.25
N ALA A 152 -1.42 -3.35 3.17
CA ALA A 152 -2.86 -3.34 2.95
C ALA A 152 -3.45 -1.96 3.30
N TRP A 153 -4.58 -1.62 2.69
CA TRP A 153 -5.31 -0.38 2.97
C TRP A 153 -6.81 -0.64 3.07
N ASP A 154 -7.53 0.40 3.52
CA ASP A 154 -8.95 0.34 3.86
C ASP A 154 -9.20 -0.78 4.90
N GLU A 155 -10.22 -1.61 4.68
CA GLU A 155 -10.56 -2.68 5.61
C GLU A 155 -9.53 -3.81 5.59
N THR A 156 -8.85 -4.08 4.47
CA THR A 156 -7.96 -5.26 4.32
C THR A 156 -6.85 -5.31 5.37
N GLU A 157 -6.66 -6.49 5.96
CA GLU A 157 -5.58 -6.77 6.91
C GLU A 157 -4.35 -7.36 6.19
N PRO A 158 -3.13 -6.93 6.53
CA PRO A 158 -1.89 -7.35 5.87
C PRO A 158 -1.46 -8.76 6.35
N THR A 159 -2.34 -9.73 6.30
CA THR A 159 -2.13 -11.09 6.83
C THR A 159 -2.43 -12.14 5.78
N ASN A 160 -1.84 -13.33 5.97
CA ASN A 160 -2.25 -14.57 5.31
C ASN A 160 -3.05 -15.39 6.32
N SER A 161 -4.37 -15.45 6.18
CA SER A 161 -5.23 -16.23 7.07
C SER A 161 -6.52 -16.66 6.38
N ASP A 162 -7.34 -17.47 7.05
CA ASP A 162 -8.65 -17.87 6.54
C ASP A 162 -9.72 -16.77 6.66
N SER A 163 -9.38 -15.59 7.20
CA SER A 163 -10.31 -14.47 7.34
C SER A 163 -10.67 -13.85 5.98
N THR A 164 -11.91 -13.39 5.85
CA THR A 164 -12.39 -12.73 4.62
C THR A 164 -11.70 -11.40 4.33
N ASN A 165 -11.09 -10.80 5.35
CA ASN A 165 -10.47 -9.49 5.25
C ASN A 165 -8.94 -9.57 5.12
N SER A 166 -8.36 -10.77 5.14
CA SER A 166 -6.94 -10.97 4.93
C SER A 166 -6.54 -10.70 3.48
N CYS A 167 -5.32 -10.20 3.30
CA CYS A 167 -4.72 -10.03 1.98
C CYS A 167 -4.65 -11.34 1.19
N THR A 168 -4.25 -12.43 1.86
CA THR A 168 -4.20 -13.76 1.26
C THR A 168 -4.84 -14.85 2.12
N LYS A 169 -5.22 -15.94 1.45
CA LYS A 169 -5.61 -17.22 2.04
C LYS A 169 -4.82 -18.34 1.39
N GLY A 170 -4.00 -19.06 2.15
CA GLY A 170 -3.12 -20.10 1.62
C GLY A 170 -2.12 -19.56 0.58
N GLY A 171 -1.76 -18.27 0.67
CA GLY A 171 -0.85 -17.61 -0.27
C GLY A 171 -1.48 -17.06 -1.55
N SER A 172 -2.78 -17.30 -1.79
CA SER A 172 -3.51 -16.67 -2.90
C SER A 172 -4.24 -15.42 -2.43
N TYR A 173 -4.32 -14.38 -3.27
CA TYR A 173 -5.05 -13.15 -2.95
C TYR A 173 -6.53 -13.46 -2.66
N ASN A 174 -7.05 -12.86 -1.60
CA ASN A 174 -8.48 -12.94 -1.32
C ASN A 174 -9.26 -12.04 -2.30
N LYS A 175 -10.51 -12.41 -2.58
CA LYS A 175 -11.38 -11.62 -3.45
C LYS A 175 -11.62 -10.25 -2.81
N ASP A 176 -11.54 -9.21 -3.62
CA ASP A 176 -11.73 -7.80 -3.22
C ASP A 176 -10.70 -7.27 -2.19
N SER A 177 -9.62 -8.01 -1.94
CA SER A 177 -8.52 -7.55 -1.08
C SER A 177 -7.76 -6.37 -1.67
N LYS A 178 -7.49 -5.38 -0.83
CA LYS A 178 -6.76 -4.15 -1.15
C LYS A 178 -5.38 -4.21 -0.51
N CYS A 179 -4.48 -4.94 -1.16
CA CYS A 179 -3.13 -5.11 -0.67
C CYS A 179 -2.11 -5.38 -1.77
N ILE A 180 -0.84 -5.23 -1.41
CA ILE A 180 0.33 -5.58 -2.19
C ILE A 180 1.22 -6.48 -1.34
N ILE A 181 1.80 -7.49 -1.98
CA ILE A 181 2.76 -8.40 -1.37
C ILE A 181 4.07 -8.28 -2.14
N LEU A 182 5.16 -8.08 -1.42
CA LEU A 182 6.50 -8.08 -1.98
C LEU A 182 7.36 -9.11 -1.26
N GLU A 183 7.94 -10.02 -2.02
CA GLU A 183 8.91 -10.98 -1.50
C GLU A 183 10.29 -10.31 -1.34
N THR A 184 10.94 -10.58 -0.22
CA THR A 184 12.29 -10.09 0.09
C THR A 184 13.21 -11.24 0.53
N TYR A 185 14.48 -11.17 0.13
CA TYR A 185 15.47 -12.23 0.23
C TYR A 185 16.88 -11.67 0.45
#